data_AF-A0A2N5HZC9-F1
#
_entry.id   AF-A0A2N5HZC9-F1
#
_cell.length_a   1.000
_cell.length_b   1.000
_cell.length_c   1.000
_cell.angle_alpha   90.00
_cell.angle_beta   90.00
_cell.angle_gamma   90.00
#
_symmetry.space_group_name_H-M   'P 1'
#
loop_
_entity.id
_entity.type
_entity.pdbx_description
1 polymer ?
#
loop_
_entity_poly.entity_id
_entity_poly.type
_entity_poly.pdbx_seq_one_letter_code
_entity_poly.pdbx_strand_id
1 'polypeptide(L)'
;MKTRLNVPKEYEALALEWGAKYDGRMKSFYVPEDQIISVFNPFIPLTVELVPSSNWEHNVRSEMKDEWDNIRRACYRKAGYKCEICGGVGEKHPVEAHEKWSYNMETHVQKLERIIALCPNCHKTQHWGYALIHGLEPIVRGHIKKINRWKDEDVDKYINEAFALFDYRSRINWTLDLSSLKGKE
;
A
#
# COMPACT_ATOMS: atom_id res chain seq x y z
N MET A 1 5.05 -3.69 -22.66
CA MET A 1 4.95 -4.23 -21.27
C MET A 1 3.50 -4.61 -20.92
N LYS A 2 3.28 -5.62 -20.07
CA LYS A 2 1.94 -6.04 -19.60
C LYS A 2 1.97 -6.27 -18.08
N THR A 3 1.81 -5.21 -17.30
CA THR A 3 1.89 -5.27 -15.84
C THR A 3 0.64 -5.94 -15.28
N ARG A 4 0.78 -7.05 -14.57
CA ARG A 4 -0.37 -7.87 -14.14
C ARG A 4 -1.15 -7.21 -13.00
N LEU A 5 -2.46 -7.37 -13.04
CA LEU A 5 -3.41 -6.93 -12.00
C LEU A 5 -4.15 -8.13 -11.40
N ASN A 6 -4.60 -7.96 -10.17
CA ASN A 6 -5.51 -8.89 -9.49
C ASN A 6 -6.87 -8.21 -9.31
N VAL A 7 -7.67 -8.20 -10.38
CA VAL A 7 -8.98 -7.55 -10.43
C VAL A 7 -10.05 -8.54 -9.95
N PRO A 8 -10.77 -8.27 -8.84
CA PRO A 8 -11.93 -9.07 -8.45
C PRO A 8 -13.05 -9.00 -9.49
N LYS A 9 -13.88 -10.04 -9.57
CA LYS A 9 -14.88 -10.20 -10.63
C LYS A 9 -15.86 -9.02 -10.70
N GLU A 10 -16.24 -8.49 -9.55
CA GLU A 10 -17.14 -7.35 -9.39
C GLU A 10 -16.54 -6.02 -9.89
N TYR A 11 -15.22 -5.93 -10.07
CA TYR A 11 -14.52 -4.73 -10.54
C TYR A 11 -13.97 -4.84 -11.97
N GLU A 12 -14.28 -5.92 -12.71
CA GLU A 12 -13.77 -6.11 -14.07
C GLU A 12 -14.20 -5.00 -15.03
N ALA A 13 -15.47 -4.58 -14.97
CA ALA A 13 -15.98 -3.48 -15.79
C ALA A 13 -15.26 -2.16 -15.49
N LEU A 14 -15.05 -1.87 -14.20
CA LEU A 14 -14.34 -0.68 -13.75
C LEU A 14 -12.87 -0.69 -14.18
N ALA A 15 -12.20 -1.84 -14.09
CA ALA A 15 -10.82 -1.97 -14.54
C ALA A 15 -10.68 -1.69 -16.05
N LEU A 16 -11.63 -2.17 -16.87
CA LEU A 16 -11.68 -1.87 -18.31
C LEU A 16 -11.91 -0.38 -18.56
N GLU A 17 -12.81 0.26 -17.82
CA GLU A 17 -13.08 1.70 -17.90
C GLU A 17 -11.83 2.53 -17.58
N TRP A 18 -11.03 2.08 -16.61
CA TRP A 18 -9.75 2.71 -16.25
C TRP A 18 -8.63 2.43 -17.26
N GLY A 19 -8.89 1.65 -18.31
CA GLY A 19 -7.93 1.37 -19.38
C GLY A 19 -7.12 0.08 -19.22
N ALA A 20 -7.45 -0.78 -18.24
CA ALA A 20 -6.87 -2.12 -18.18
C ALA A 20 -7.32 -2.95 -19.39
N LYS A 21 -6.53 -3.98 -19.74
CA LYS A 21 -6.88 -4.94 -20.79
C LYS A 21 -6.90 -6.34 -20.23
N TYR A 22 -7.75 -7.20 -20.79
CA TYR A 22 -7.81 -8.61 -20.44
C TYR A 22 -6.92 -9.46 -21.34
N ASP A 23 -6.07 -10.29 -20.76
CA ASP A 23 -5.25 -11.27 -21.47
C ASP A 23 -5.92 -12.64 -21.40
N GLY A 24 -6.67 -13.01 -22.46
CA GLY A 24 -7.39 -14.28 -22.51
C GLY A 24 -6.51 -15.53 -22.40
N ARG A 25 -5.22 -15.44 -22.78
CA ARG A 25 -4.27 -16.56 -22.64
C ARG A 25 -3.88 -16.76 -21.18
N MET A 26 -3.60 -15.66 -20.48
CA MET A 26 -3.16 -15.67 -19.08
C MET A 26 -4.32 -15.58 -18.08
N LYS A 27 -5.56 -15.44 -18.57
CA LYS A 27 -6.78 -15.27 -17.79
C LYS A 27 -6.65 -14.19 -16.70
N SER A 28 -6.06 -13.06 -17.04
CA SER A 28 -5.78 -11.98 -16.09
C SER A 28 -5.84 -10.61 -16.76
N PHE A 29 -6.20 -9.60 -15.97
CA PHE A 29 -6.09 -8.20 -16.37
C PHE A 29 -4.64 -7.73 -16.31
N TYR A 30 -4.34 -6.73 -17.12
CA TYR A 30 -3.04 -6.06 -17.12
C TYR A 30 -3.17 -4.59 -17.47
N VAL A 31 -2.21 -3.80 -16.99
CA VAL A 31 -2.00 -2.41 -17.37
C VAL A 31 -1.23 -2.37 -18.69
N PRO A 32 -1.76 -1.74 -19.75
CA PRO A 32 -1.03 -1.47 -20.98
C PRO A 32 0.19 -0.58 -20.74
N GLU A 33 1.17 -0.65 -21.64
CA GLU A 33 2.44 0.08 -21.49
C GLU A 33 2.28 1.60 -21.47
N ASP A 34 1.29 2.12 -22.18
CA ASP A 34 0.93 3.53 -22.28
C ASP A 34 0.13 4.06 -21.07
N GLN A 35 -0.27 3.18 -20.15
CA GLN A 35 -1.07 3.53 -18.97
C GLN A 35 -0.22 3.62 -17.70
N ILE A 36 -0.68 4.40 -16.73
CA ILE A 36 -0.01 4.60 -15.43
C ILE A 36 -0.36 3.43 -14.51
N ILE A 37 0.64 2.70 -13.99
CA ILE A 37 0.39 1.51 -13.13
C ILE A 37 -0.28 1.90 -11.82
N SER A 38 0.18 2.98 -11.18
CA SER A 38 -0.28 3.45 -9.87
C SER A 38 -1.75 3.85 -9.81
N VAL A 39 -2.39 4.15 -10.95
CA VAL A 39 -3.86 4.35 -11.04
C VAL A 39 -4.61 3.08 -10.66
N PHE A 40 -4.03 1.91 -10.91
CA PHE A 40 -4.63 0.60 -10.63
C PHE A 40 -4.26 0.06 -9.25
N ASN A 41 -3.73 0.89 -8.33
CA ASN A 41 -3.41 0.51 -6.95
C ASN A 41 -4.50 -0.34 -6.25
N PRO A 42 -5.82 -0.06 -6.41
CA PRO A 42 -6.87 -0.91 -5.84
C PRO A 42 -6.85 -2.37 -6.29
N PHE A 43 -6.24 -2.69 -7.42
CA PHE A 43 -6.12 -4.04 -8.00
C PHE A 43 -4.70 -4.62 -7.90
N ILE A 44 -3.79 -3.93 -7.20
CA ILE A 44 -2.40 -4.36 -6.99
C ILE A 44 -2.30 -4.95 -5.58
N PRO A 45 -1.94 -6.24 -5.42
CA PRO A 45 -1.93 -6.87 -4.10
C PRO A 45 -1.00 -6.20 -3.09
N LEU A 46 0.24 -5.90 -3.48
CA LEU A 46 1.22 -5.21 -2.64
C LEU A 46 1.66 -3.89 -3.29
N THR A 47 1.20 -2.78 -2.74
CA THR A 47 1.57 -1.42 -3.16
C THR A 47 2.74 -0.86 -2.34
N VAL A 48 3.22 0.30 -2.75
CA VAL A 48 4.07 1.18 -1.93
C VAL A 48 3.24 2.34 -1.41
N GLU A 49 3.42 2.71 -0.15
CA GLU A 49 2.71 3.81 0.51
C GLU A 49 3.72 4.81 1.09
N LEU A 50 4.16 5.74 0.24
CA LEU A 50 5.02 6.84 0.64
C LEU A 50 4.14 7.94 1.27
N VAL A 51 4.11 7.98 2.60
CA VAL A 51 3.45 9.06 3.35
C VAL A 51 4.13 10.40 3.00
N PRO A 52 3.38 11.46 2.62
CA PRO A 52 3.95 12.76 2.28
C PRO A 52 4.84 13.31 3.38
N SER A 53 5.94 13.98 3.01
CA SER A 53 6.88 14.51 4.00
C SER A 53 6.29 15.59 4.89
N SER A 54 5.25 16.30 4.42
CA SER A 54 4.46 17.24 5.21
C SER A 54 3.70 16.60 6.38
N ASN A 55 3.63 15.26 6.45
CA ASN A 55 2.85 14.51 7.43
C ASN A 55 3.65 13.47 8.23
N TRP A 56 4.98 13.41 8.10
CA TRP A 56 5.79 12.41 8.82
C TRP A 56 5.70 12.49 10.34
N GLU A 57 5.43 13.67 10.90
CA GLU A 57 5.30 13.89 12.35
C GLU A 57 3.92 13.52 12.90
N HIS A 58 2.92 13.27 12.03
CA HIS A 58 1.53 13.01 12.40
C HIS A 58 1.13 11.57 12.09
N ASN A 59 1.46 10.65 13.01
CA ASN A 59 1.06 9.24 12.94
C ASN A 59 0.19 8.85 14.15
N VAL A 60 -0.59 7.78 14.02
CA VAL A 60 -1.50 7.30 15.07
C VAL A 60 -0.76 7.00 16.37
N ARG A 61 0.49 6.52 16.27
CA ARG A 61 1.28 6.21 17.47
C ARG A 61 1.64 7.48 18.26
N SER A 62 1.91 8.61 17.59
CA SER A 62 2.15 9.89 18.28
C SER A 62 0.86 10.48 18.83
N GLU A 63 -0.25 10.35 18.09
CA GLU A 63 -1.56 10.92 18.48
C GLU A 63 -2.28 10.10 19.56
N MET A 64 -2.05 8.79 19.65
CA MET A 64 -2.75 7.87 20.56
C MET A 64 -1.81 6.90 21.27
N LYS A 65 -0.79 7.45 21.92
CA LYS A 65 0.29 6.70 22.54
C LYS A 65 -0.19 5.63 23.54
N ASP A 66 -1.17 5.96 24.37
CA ASP A 66 -1.66 5.08 25.44
C ASP A 66 -2.56 3.95 24.89
N GLU A 67 -3.29 4.22 23.80
CA GLU A 67 -4.22 3.27 23.20
C GLU A 67 -3.57 2.42 22.09
N TRP A 68 -2.45 2.87 21.53
CA TRP A 68 -1.78 2.24 20.39
C TRP A 68 -1.54 0.75 20.60
N ASP A 69 -1.12 0.36 21.82
CA ASP A 69 -0.84 -1.01 22.18
C ASP A 69 -2.10 -1.91 22.11
N ASN A 70 -3.26 -1.38 22.49
CA ASN A 70 -4.53 -2.08 22.39
C ASN A 70 -5.00 -2.17 20.94
N ILE A 71 -4.89 -1.07 20.20
CA ILE A 71 -5.28 -0.97 18.78
C ILE A 71 -4.50 -1.97 17.93
N ARG A 72 -3.15 -1.97 18.05
CA ARG A 72 -2.31 -2.88 17.25
C ARG A 72 -2.56 -4.34 17.61
N ARG A 73 -2.76 -4.69 18.89
CA ARG A 73 -3.04 -6.08 19.31
C ARG A 73 -4.40 -6.55 18.83
N ALA A 74 -5.41 -5.68 18.85
CA ALA A 74 -6.73 -5.99 18.29
C ALA A 74 -6.65 -6.23 16.78
N CYS A 75 -5.90 -5.41 16.05
CA CYS A 75 -5.61 -5.61 14.63
C CYS A 75 -4.95 -6.98 14.38
N TYR A 76 -3.90 -7.33 15.13
CA TYR A 76 -3.20 -8.60 14.97
C TYR A 76 -4.11 -9.81 15.22
N ARG A 77 -4.93 -9.78 16.28
CA ARG A 77 -5.90 -10.84 16.58
C ARG A 77 -6.94 -10.98 15.47
N LYS A 78 -7.49 -9.87 14.98
CA LYS A 78 -8.47 -9.88 13.88
C LYS A 78 -7.89 -10.51 12.60
N ALA A 79 -6.62 -10.28 12.32
CA ALA A 79 -5.91 -10.88 11.18
C ALA A 79 -5.42 -12.32 11.44
N GLY A 80 -5.71 -12.91 12.61
CA GLY A 80 -5.19 -14.22 13.00
C GLY A 80 -3.66 -14.29 13.01
N TYR A 81 -3.00 -13.16 13.32
CA TYR A 81 -1.54 -13.00 13.28
C TYR A 81 -0.92 -13.36 11.91
N LYS A 82 -1.64 -13.12 10.80
CA LYS A 82 -1.14 -13.31 9.45
C LYS A 82 -1.22 -12.01 8.66
N CYS A 83 -0.32 -11.85 7.71
CA CYS A 83 -0.33 -10.71 6.80
C CYS A 83 -1.64 -10.64 6.01
N GLU A 84 -2.34 -9.52 6.06
CA GLU A 84 -3.57 -9.29 5.30
C GLU A 84 -3.34 -9.17 3.78
N ILE A 85 -2.08 -8.96 3.34
CA ILE A 85 -1.71 -8.90 1.92
C ILE A 85 -1.31 -10.27 1.38
N CYS A 86 -0.34 -10.93 2.03
CA CYS A 86 0.28 -12.15 1.48
C CYS A 86 0.00 -13.42 2.29
N GLY A 87 -0.68 -13.32 3.44
CA GLY A 87 -0.91 -14.44 4.36
C GLY A 87 0.33 -14.92 5.13
N GLY A 88 1.51 -14.38 4.82
CA GLY A 88 2.78 -14.75 5.46
C GLY A 88 2.95 -14.20 6.87
N VAL A 89 4.03 -14.63 7.53
CA VAL A 89 4.45 -14.21 8.87
C VAL A 89 5.95 -13.91 8.89
N GLY A 90 6.40 -13.06 9.82
CA GLY A 90 7.81 -12.83 10.09
C GLY A 90 8.43 -13.86 11.04
N GLU A 91 9.76 -13.89 11.07
CA GLU A 91 10.54 -14.80 11.91
C GLU A 91 10.57 -14.38 13.39
N LYS A 92 10.88 -13.10 13.66
CA LYS A 92 10.94 -12.55 15.03
C LYS A 92 9.57 -12.22 15.60
N HIS A 93 8.68 -11.75 14.74
CA HIS A 93 7.30 -11.40 15.07
C HIS A 93 6.43 -11.67 13.84
N PRO A 94 5.19 -12.16 14.05
CA PRO A 94 4.37 -12.60 12.94
C PRO A 94 3.94 -11.44 12.03
N VAL A 95 3.53 -10.31 12.62
CA VAL A 95 2.99 -9.15 11.91
C VAL A 95 3.33 -7.83 12.59
N GLU A 96 3.26 -6.76 11.82
CA GLU A 96 3.44 -5.35 12.18
C GLU A 96 2.17 -4.58 11.80
N ALA A 97 1.80 -3.58 12.61
CA ALA A 97 0.66 -2.73 12.34
C ALA A 97 1.06 -1.65 11.34
N HIS A 98 0.30 -1.53 10.26
CA HIS A 98 0.49 -0.53 9.23
C HIS A 98 -0.75 0.34 9.11
N GLU A 99 -0.55 1.65 9.08
CA GLU A 99 -1.61 2.62 8.82
C GLU A 99 -1.90 2.62 7.32
N LYS A 100 -3.16 2.44 6.94
CA LYS A 100 -3.61 2.56 5.55
C LYS A 100 -4.30 3.89 5.36
N TRP A 101 -3.75 4.72 4.48
CA TRP A 101 -4.23 6.07 4.23
C TRP A 101 -5.01 6.19 2.91
N SER A 102 -5.99 7.10 2.89
CA SER A 102 -6.55 7.66 1.67
C SER A 102 -6.27 9.16 1.61
N TYR A 103 -6.24 9.69 0.40
CA TYR A 103 -5.89 11.08 0.12
C TYR A 103 -6.97 11.68 -0.79
N ASN A 104 -7.73 12.63 -0.28
CA ASN A 104 -8.66 13.41 -1.08
C ASN A 104 -7.96 14.66 -1.58
N MET A 105 -7.63 14.68 -2.88
CA MET A 105 -6.87 15.76 -3.51
C MET A 105 -7.66 17.07 -3.61
N GLU A 106 -8.99 17.04 -3.59
CA GLU A 106 -9.84 18.24 -3.73
C GLU A 106 -9.98 18.98 -2.40
N THR A 107 -10.13 18.23 -1.32
CA THR A 107 -10.31 18.77 0.05
C THR A 107 -9.02 18.79 0.86
N HIS A 108 -7.93 18.27 0.30
CA HIS A 108 -6.64 18.08 0.97
C HIS A 108 -6.75 17.33 2.31
N VAL A 109 -7.58 16.29 2.36
CA VAL A 109 -7.75 15.43 3.54
C VAL A 109 -6.94 14.16 3.39
N GLN A 110 -6.05 13.89 4.36
CA GLN A 110 -5.41 12.59 4.56
C GLN A 110 -6.21 11.85 5.64
N LYS A 111 -6.86 10.76 5.26
CA LYS A 111 -7.73 9.99 6.16
C LYS A 111 -7.14 8.63 6.47
N LEU A 112 -7.13 8.27 7.75
CA LEU A 112 -6.83 6.90 8.14
C LEU A 112 -8.03 6.03 7.83
N GLU A 113 -7.87 5.12 6.87
CA GLU A 113 -8.93 4.17 6.52
C GLU A 113 -8.98 3.04 7.53
N ARG A 114 -7.81 2.45 7.81
CA ARG A 114 -7.69 1.30 8.71
C ARG A 114 -6.26 1.09 9.15
N ILE A 115 -6.09 0.35 10.24
CA ILE A 115 -4.82 -0.27 10.61
C ILE A 115 -4.87 -1.73 10.20
N ILE A 116 -3.84 -2.19 9.50
CA ILE A 116 -3.75 -3.54 8.94
C ILE A 116 -2.54 -4.28 9.48
N ALA A 117 -2.64 -5.60 9.58
CA ALA A 117 -1.56 -6.47 10.01
C ALA A 117 -0.76 -6.95 8.79
N LEU A 118 0.53 -6.61 8.73
CA LEU A 118 1.43 -6.97 7.63
C LEU A 118 2.60 -7.80 8.14
N CYS A 119 3.08 -8.78 7.36
CA CYS A 119 4.38 -9.38 7.67
C CYS A 119 5.51 -8.36 7.48
N PRO A 120 6.70 -8.55 8.08
CA PRO A 120 7.78 -7.57 8.02
C PRO A 120 8.31 -7.24 6.61
N ASN A 121 8.08 -8.13 5.62
CA ASN A 121 8.44 -7.84 4.24
C ASN A 121 7.39 -7.00 3.53
N CYS A 122 6.09 -7.32 3.66
CA CYS A 122 5.02 -6.47 3.13
C CYS A 122 5.06 -5.08 3.76
N HIS A 123 5.24 -4.99 5.09
CA HIS A 123 5.30 -3.71 5.80
C HIS A 123 6.48 -2.86 5.32
N LYS A 124 7.67 -3.45 5.22
CA LYS A 124 8.85 -2.77 4.68
C LYS A 124 8.66 -2.32 3.23
N THR A 125 7.96 -3.09 2.40
CA THR A 125 7.63 -2.69 1.02
C THR A 125 6.72 -1.46 0.99
N GLN A 126 5.78 -1.30 1.92
CA GLN A 126 4.97 -0.07 2.01
C GLN A 126 5.89 1.16 2.19
N HIS A 127 6.92 1.04 3.03
CA HIS A 127 7.89 2.08 3.31
C HIS A 127 9.12 2.02 2.40
N TRP A 128 8.91 2.02 1.08
CA TRP A 128 10.00 1.85 0.11
C TRP A 128 11.11 2.90 0.24
N GLY A 129 10.77 4.17 0.48
CA GLY A 129 11.78 5.23 0.71
C GLY A 129 12.71 4.94 1.88
N TYR A 130 12.18 4.40 2.99
CA TYR A 130 12.99 3.94 4.12
C TYR A 130 13.90 2.76 3.72
N ALA A 131 13.36 1.81 2.95
CA ALA A 131 14.12 0.66 2.49
C ALA A 131 15.30 1.05 1.59
N LEU A 132 15.15 2.07 0.73
CA LEU A 132 16.24 2.59 -0.09
C LEU A 132 17.38 3.14 0.77
N ILE A 133 17.06 4.04 1.72
CA ILE A 133 18.05 4.69 2.59
C ILE A 133 18.87 3.67 3.40
N HIS A 134 18.27 2.55 3.76
CA HIS A 134 18.91 1.51 4.58
C HIS A 134 19.50 0.35 3.75
N GLY A 135 19.57 0.47 2.42
CA GLY A 135 20.14 -0.57 1.55
C GLY A 135 19.32 -1.87 1.51
N LEU A 136 18.03 -1.79 1.81
CA LEU A 136 17.11 -2.95 1.86
C LEU A 136 16.29 -3.11 0.57
N GLU A 137 16.59 -2.32 -0.48
CA GLU A 137 15.91 -2.40 -1.77
C GLU A 137 15.84 -3.83 -2.34
N PRO A 138 16.94 -4.63 -2.35
CA PRO A 138 16.88 -5.98 -2.92
C PRO A 138 15.81 -6.87 -2.27
N ILE A 139 15.56 -6.68 -0.97
CA ILE A 139 14.56 -7.43 -0.21
C ILE A 139 13.15 -7.00 -0.62
N VAL A 140 12.85 -5.70 -0.59
CA VAL A 140 11.50 -5.20 -0.92
C VAL A 140 11.16 -5.38 -2.39
N ARG A 141 12.16 -5.26 -3.29
CA ARG A 141 12.05 -5.53 -4.72
C ARG A 141 11.77 -6.99 -5.00
N GLY A 142 12.53 -7.92 -4.40
CA GLY A 142 12.23 -9.34 -4.52
C GLY A 142 10.82 -9.69 -4.02
N HIS A 143 10.39 -9.04 -2.94
CA HIS A 143 9.08 -9.28 -2.35
C HIS A 143 7.92 -8.77 -3.21
N ILE A 144 7.94 -7.52 -3.67
CA ILE A 144 6.87 -6.94 -4.50
C ILE A 144 6.73 -7.69 -5.83
N LYS A 145 7.84 -8.08 -6.46
CA LYS A 145 7.82 -8.91 -7.68
C LYS A 145 7.09 -10.22 -7.46
N LYS A 146 7.40 -10.91 -6.37
CA LYS A 146 6.78 -12.20 -6.03
C LYS A 146 5.29 -12.05 -5.79
N ILE A 147 4.88 -11.07 -4.99
CA ILE A 147 3.47 -10.89 -4.59
C ILE A 147 2.62 -10.43 -5.77
N ASN A 148 3.12 -9.49 -6.59
CA ASN A 148 2.36 -8.93 -7.70
C ASN A 148 2.54 -9.71 -9.02
N ARG A 149 3.44 -10.70 -9.06
CA ARG A 149 3.86 -11.42 -10.28
C ARG A 149 4.39 -10.48 -11.36
N TRP A 150 5.22 -9.54 -10.91
CA TRP A 150 5.80 -8.48 -11.72
C TRP A 150 7.23 -8.79 -12.13
N LYS A 151 7.64 -8.23 -13.26
CA LYS A 151 9.03 -8.19 -13.72
C LYS A 151 9.74 -6.96 -13.17
N ASP A 152 11.05 -6.85 -13.41
CA ASP A 152 11.83 -5.71 -12.95
C ASP A 152 11.33 -4.40 -13.58
N GLU A 153 10.97 -4.41 -14.86
CA GLU A 153 10.51 -3.21 -15.57
C GLU A 153 9.17 -2.69 -15.03
N ASP A 154 8.28 -3.60 -14.59
CA ASP A 154 7.02 -3.25 -13.94
C ASP A 154 7.28 -2.53 -12.60
N VAL A 155 8.25 -3.02 -11.82
CA VAL A 155 8.64 -2.42 -10.54
C VAL A 155 9.27 -1.06 -10.76
N ASP A 156 10.23 -0.94 -11.69
CA ASP A 156 10.91 0.33 -11.95
C ASP A 156 9.92 1.42 -12.35
N LYS A 157 9.01 1.11 -13.28
CA LYS A 157 7.96 2.04 -13.68
C LYS A 157 7.05 2.40 -12.49
N TYR A 158 6.56 1.41 -11.75
CA TYR A 158 5.67 1.63 -10.61
C TYR A 158 6.31 2.48 -9.51
N ILE A 159 7.58 2.22 -9.18
CA ILE A 159 8.31 2.97 -8.16
C ILE A 159 8.52 4.41 -8.61
N ASN A 160 8.90 4.65 -9.86
CA ASN A 160 9.03 6.01 -10.41
C ASN A 160 7.70 6.78 -10.33
N GLU A 161 6.59 6.14 -10.67
CA GLU A 161 5.25 6.74 -10.54
C GLU A 161 4.88 7.02 -9.07
N ALA A 162 5.19 6.09 -8.16
CA ALA A 162 4.91 6.25 -6.73
C ALA A 162 5.72 7.40 -6.11
N PHE A 163 6.99 7.56 -6.50
CA PHE A 163 7.82 8.69 -6.06
C PHE A 163 7.34 10.02 -6.66
N ALA A 164 6.93 10.05 -7.92
CA ALA A 164 6.35 11.25 -8.52
C ALA A 164 5.05 11.69 -7.78
N LEU A 165 4.20 10.73 -7.41
CA LEU A 165 3.01 11.00 -6.60
C LEU A 165 3.37 11.48 -5.19
N PHE A 166 4.39 10.89 -4.56
CA PHE A 166 4.90 11.33 -3.27
C PHE A 166 5.43 12.78 -3.32
N ASP A 167 6.23 13.12 -4.33
CA ASP A 167 6.78 14.46 -4.50
C ASP A 167 5.68 15.51 -4.69
N TYR A 168 4.63 15.15 -5.42
CA TYR A 168 3.46 16.00 -5.60
C TYR A 168 2.69 16.19 -4.29
N ARG A 169 2.35 15.09 -3.59
CA ARG A 169 1.59 15.15 -2.33
C ARG A 169 2.35 15.84 -1.19
N SER A 170 3.68 15.77 -1.20
CA SER A 170 4.53 16.42 -0.19
C SER A 170 4.53 17.94 -0.28
N ARG A 171 4.00 18.52 -1.37
CA ARG A 171 3.82 19.98 -1.52
C ARG A 171 2.48 20.48 -0.98
N ILE A 172 1.62 19.59 -0.52
CA ILE A 172 0.29 19.89 -0.02
C ILE A 172 0.30 19.86 1.51
N ASN A 173 -0.40 20.82 2.11
CA ASN A 173 -0.71 20.83 3.53
C ASN A 173 -1.99 20.03 3.75
N TRP A 174 -1.87 18.86 4.37
CA TRP A 174 -2.98 17.94 4.58
C TRP A 174 -3.68 18.18 5.91
N THR A 175 -5.01 18.14 5.89
CA THR A 175 -5.81 17.98 7.11
C THR A 175 -5.90 16.49 7.45
N LEU A 176 -5.55 16.13 8.69
CA LEU A 176 -5.56 14.75 9.15
C LEU A 176 -6.95 14.35 9.67
N ASP A 177 -7.50 13.25 9.15
CA ASP A 177 -8.73 12.63 9.63
C ASP A 177 -8.45 11.25 10.26
N LEU A 178 -8.57 11.18 11.58
CA LEU A 178 -8.42 9.96 12.39
C LEU A 178 -9.76 9.44 12.93
N SER A 179 -10.89 9.87 12.36
CA SER A 179 -12.24 9.50 12.82
C SER A 179 -12.47 7.99 12.86
N SER A 180 -11.80 7.20 12.02
CA SER A 180 -11.88 5.73 12.00
C SER A 180 -11.40 5.05 13.29
N LEU A 181 -10.70 5.79 14.16
CA LEU A 181 -10.23 5.32 15.46
C LEU A 181 -11.14 5.74 16.62
N LYS A 182 -11.95 6.80 16.44
CA LYS A 182 -12.86 7.30 17.46
C LYS A 182 -14.14 6.46 17.45
N GLY A 183 -14.37 5.67 18.50
CA GLY A 183 -15.61 4.89 18.68
C GLY A 183 -15.47 3.36 18.67
N LYS A 184 -14.31 2.82 19.07
CA LYS A 184 -14.18 1.40 19.43
C LYS A 184 -14.06 1.25 20.95
N GLU A 185 -15.13 1.62 21.65
CA GLU A 185 -15.37 1.17 23.03
C GLU A 185 -15.76 -0.32 23.04
#